data_AF-A0A0N4U529-F1
#
_entry.id   AF-A0A0N4U529-F1
#
_cell.length_a   1.000
_cell.length_b   1.000
_cell.length_c   1.000
_cell.angle_alpha   90.00
_cell.angle_beta   90.00
_cell.angle_gamma   90.00
#
_symmetry.space_group_name_H-M   'P 1'
#
loop_
_entity.id
_entity.type
_entity.pdbx_description
1 polymer ?
#
loop_
_entity_poly.entity_id
_entity_poly.type
_entity_poly.pdbx_seq_one_letter_code
_entity_poly.pdbx_strand_id
1 'polypeptide(L)'
;MSGEESNKVKEAFLVAQLTHATGCSVEQAYQLLIRHTWNLEAAISAWFMPSQIPGANQSSAQEIFTSRQSHCPCPCNTPTTPPYMSETSFAFERLGT
;
A
#
# COMPACT_ATOMS: atom_id res chain seq x y z
N MET A 1 16.83 -31.82 -18.46
CA MET A 1 16.93 -30.46 -17.86
C MET A 1 17.03 -30.64 -16.36
N SER A 2 18.17 -30.30 -15.77
CA SER A 2 18.42 -30.45 -14.33
C SER A 2 17.50 -29.50 -13.55
N GLY A 3 16.93 -29.94 -12.42
CA GLY A 3 15.92 -29.16 -11.68
C GLY A 3 16.36 -27.74 -11.28
N GLU A 4 17.66 -27.48 -11.20
CA GLU A 4 18.22 -26.15 -10.96
C GLU A 4 17.86 -25.14 -12.07
N GLU A 5 17.90 -25.56 -13.33
CA GLU A 5 17.58 -24.69 -14.47
C GLU A 5 16.11 -24.27 -14.46
N SER A 6 15.22 -25.21 -14.13
CA SER A 6 13.79 -24.92 -13.98
C SER A 6 13.51 -23.90 -12.87
N ASN A 7 14.29 -23.92 -11.78
CA ASN A 7 14.13 -22.93 -10.70
C ASN A 7 14.60 -21.55 -11.16
N LYS A 8 15.75 -21.45 -11.82
CA LYS A 8 16.25 -20.17 -12.37
C LYS A 8 15.26 -19.53 -13.35
N VAL A 9 14.64 -20.34 -14.22
CA VAL A 9 13.61 -19.86 -15.14
C VAL A 9 12.38 -19.34 -14.38
N LYS A 10 11.93 -20.06 -13.36
CA LYS A 10 10.81 -19.63 -12.51
C LYS A 10 11.13 -18.32 -11.80
N GLU A 11 12.30 -18.20 -11.19
CA GLU A 11 12.74 -17.00 -10.50
C GLU A 11 12.79 -15.79 -11.45
N ALA A 12 13.40 -15.95 -12.62
CA ALA A 12 13.46 -14.91 -13.65
C ALA A 12 12.06 -14.47 -14.12
N PHE A 13 11.14 -15.42 -14.31
CA PHE A 13 9.76 -15.13 -14.64
C PHE A 13 9.05 -14.32 -13.54
N LEU A 14 9.22 -14.70 -12.27
CA LEU A 14 8.61 -13.99 -11.15
C LEU A 14 9.14 -12.56 -11.01
N VAL A 15 10.46 -12.36 -11.19
CA VAL A 15 11.10 -11.03 -11.17
C VAL A 15 10.53 -10.16 -12.29
N ALA A 16 10.43 -10.69 -13.51
CA ALA A 16 9.86 -9.97 -14.65
C ALA A 16 8.39 -9.60 -14.42
N GLN A 17 7.59 -10.53 -13.87
CA GLN A 17 6.18 -10.29 -13.58
C GLN A 17 5.98 -9.21 -12.51
N LEU A 18 6.78 -9.24 -11.45
CA LEU A 18 6.73 -8.22 -10.39
C LEU A 18 7.15 -6.84 -10.94
N THR A 19 8.25 -6.79 -11.69
CA THR A 19 8.74 -5.58 -12.36
C THR A 19 7.67 -4.98 -13.26
N HIS A 20 7.02 -5.80 -14.08
CA HIS A 20 5.94 -5.36 -14.97
C HIS A 20 4.70 -4.85 -14.20
N ALA A 21 4.33 -5.51 -13.09
CA ALA A 21 3.15 -5.13 -12.31
C ALA A 21 3.35 -3.85 -11.47
N THR A 22 4.58 -3.59 -11.03
CA THR A 22 4.88 -2.52 -10.05
C THR A 22 5.68 -1.36 -10.63
N GLY A 23 6.35 -1.56 -11.75
CA GLY A 23 7.31 -0.61 -12.32
C GLY A 23 8.63 -0.49 -11.52
N CYS A 24 8.89 -1.37 -10.55
CA CYS A 24 10.12 -1.34 -9.76
C CYS A 24 11.35 -1.77 -10.56
N SER A 25 12.54 -1.47 -10.05
CA SER A 25 13.78 -2.00 -10.64
C SER A 25 13.90 -3.51 -10.43
N VAL A 26 14.64 -4.18 -11.32
CA VAL A 26 14.88 -5.62 -11.25
C VAL A 26 15.52 -6.00 -9.91
N GLU A 27 16.43 -5.16 -9.41
CA GLU A 27 17.11 -5.32 -8.13
C GLU A 27 16.10 -5.27 -6.96
N GLN A 28 15.17 -4.31 -6.98
CA GLN A 28 14.11 -4.21 -5.96
C GLN A 28 13.15 -5.40 -6.04
N ALA A 29 12.74 -5.79 -7.23
CA ALA A 29 11.87 -6.95 -7.45
C ALA A 29 12.49 -8.22 -6.86
N TYR A 30 13.79 -8.44 -7.11
CA TYR A 30 14.53 -9.58 -6.58
C TYR A 30 14.58 -9.58 -5.05
N GLN A 31 14.90 -8.43 -4.43
CA GLN A 31 14.93 -8.30 -2.97
C GLN A 31 13.57 -8.56 -2.32
N LEU A 32 12.49 -8.04 -2.91
CA LEU A 32 11.13 -8.28 -2.42
C LEU A 32 10.75 -9.76 -2.53
N LEU A 33 11.04 -10.41 -3.65
CA LEU A 33 10.74 -11.83 -3.84
C LEU A 33 11.52 -12.70 -2.84
N ILE A 34 12.81 -12.47 -2.63
CA ILE A 34 13.58 -13.22 -1.62
C ILE A 34 12.98 -13.03 -0.23
N ARG A 35 12.66 -11.78 0.14
CA ARG A 35 12.09 -11.46 1.46
C ARG A 35 10.73 -12.13 1.70
N HIS A 36 9.97 -12.34 0.64
CA HIS A 36 8.65 -12.98 0.67
C HIS A 36 8.67 -14.43 0.17
N THR A 37 9.81 -15.12 0.25
CA THR A 37 9.95 -16.55 -0.12
C THR A 37 9.44 -16.88 -1.52
N TRP A 38 9.72 -16.02 -2.51
CA TRP A 38 9.28 -16.12 -3.89
C TRP A 38 7.75 -16.14 -4.09
N ASN A 39 7.01 -15.56 -3.14
CA ASN A 39 5.57 -15.35 -3.28
C ASN A 39 5.29 -14.02 -4.00
N LEU A 40 4.83 -14.12 -5.25
CA LEU A 40 4.53 -12.97 -6.10
C LEU A 40 3.42 -12.09 -5.53
N GLU A 41 2.32 -12.67 -5.07
CA GLU A 41 1.16 -11.92 -4.58
C GLU A 41 1.49 -11.12 -3.30
N ALA A 42 2.23 -11.75 -2.39
CA ALA A 42 2.73 -11.09 -1.18
C ALA A 42 3.73 -9.97 -1.51
N ALA A 43 4.62 -10.18 -2.48
CA ALA A 43 5.57 -9.17 -2.93
C ALA A 43 4.88 -7.98 -3.61
N ILE A 44 3.89 -8.22 -4.48
CA ILE A 44 3.08 -7.17 -5.11
C ILE A 44 2.36 -6.37 -4.03
N SER A 45 1.68 -7.05 -3.10
CA SER A 45 0.95 -6.38 -2.01
C SER A 45 1.90 -5.51 -1.17
N ALA A 46 3.07 -6.05 -0.80
CA ALA A 46 4.06 -5.33 -0.02
C ALA A 46 4.67 -4.12 -0.74
N TRP A 47 4.73 -4.12 -2.07
CA TRP A 47 5.20 -2.97 -2.86
C TRP A 47 4.26 -1.77 -2.70
N PHE A 48 2.95 -2.01 -2.69
CA PHE A 48 1.94 -0.96 -2.57
C PHE A 48 1.54 -0.66 -1.12
N MET A 49 2.02 -1.44 -0.15
CA MET A 49 1.82 -1.11 1.26
C MET A 49 2.59 0.17 1.60
N PRO A 50 1.94 1.19 2.19
CA PRO A 50 2.63 2.37 2.66
C PRO A 50 3.70 1.92 3.67
N SER A 51 4.94 2.39 3.50
CA SER A 51 5.98 2.20 4.51
C SER A 51 5.39 2.69 5.83
N GLN A 52 5.20 1.78 6.79
CA GLN A 52 4.78 2.15 8.14
C GLN A 52 5.94 2.94 8.74
N ILE A 53 5.99 4.24 8.47
CA ILE A 53 6.84 5.16 9.20
C ILE A 53 6.42 4.97 10.67
N PRO A 54 7.30 4.46 11.55
CA PRO A 54 6.98 4.31 12.95
C PRO A 54 6.82 5.72 13.52
N GLY A 55 5.58 6.22 13.57
CA GLY A 55 5.29 7.60 13.97
C GLY A 55 4.00 8.19 13.40
N ALA A 56 3.44 7.61 12.33
CA ALA A 56 2.14 8.06 11.81
C ALA A 56 1.00 7.20 12.38
N ASN A 57 0.28 7.76 13.35
CA ASN A 57 -1.04 7.35 13.86
C ASN A 57 -1.15 6.06 14.69
N GLN A 58 -0.67 6.14 15.93
CA GLN A 58 -1.42 5.62 17.07
C GLN A 58 -2.21 6.74 17.76
N SER A 59 -3.05 7.51 17.05
CA SER A 59 -4.00 8.46 17.70
C SER A 59 -5.07 8.94 16.71
N SER A 60 -5.82 8.05 16.05
CA SER A 60 -7.07 8.47 15.37
C SER A 60 -8.12 7.38 15.19
N ALA A 61 -7.95 6.20 15.79
CA ALA A 61 -8.96 5.12 15.70
C ALA A 61 -9.74 4.92 17.01
N GLN A 62 -9.52 5.73 18.05
CA GLN A 62 -10.06 5.42 19.39
C GLN A 62 -10.85 6.53 20.10
N GLU A 63 -11.09 7.69 19.48
CA GLU A 63 -11.90 8.77 20.11
C GLU A 63 -13.12 9.18 19.29
N ILE A 64 -13.96 8.23 18.86
CA ILE A 64 -15.32 8.55 18.35
C ILE A 64 -16.39 7.68 19.05
N PHE A 65 -16.18 7.24 20.29
CA PHE A 65 -17.26 6.61 21.06
C PHE A 65 -17.50 7.12 22.48
N THR A 66 -16.86 8.22 22.87
CA THR A 66 -17.18 8.90 24.12
C THR A 66 -17.69 10.31 23.86
N SER A 67 -19.00 10.39 23.67
CA SER A 67 -19.88 11.31 24.40
C SER A 67 -19.44 12.77 24.51
N ARG A 68 -20.12 13.60 23.71
CA ARG A 68 -20.70 14.91 24.06
C ARG A 68 -19.75 16.04 24.46
N GLN A 69 -19.84 17.08 23.61
CA GLN A 69 -19.80 18.52 23.95
C GLN A 69 -18.43 19.21 23.87
N SER A 70 -18.45 20.35 23.17
CA SER A 70 -17.47 21.45 23.15
C SER A 70 -16.39 21.44 22.07
N HIS A 71 -16.78 21.98 20.91
CA HIS A 71 -16.09 23.05 20.17
C HIS A 71 -14.61 23.32 20.53
N CYS A 72 -13.69 22.77 19.73
CA CYS A 72 -12.43 23.43 19.40
C CYS A 72 -12.06 23.01 17.98
N PRO A 73 -12.43 23.79 16.94
CA PRO A 73 -11.98 23.52 15.59
C PRO A 73 -10.51 23.94 15.49
N CYS A 74 -9.59 23.06 15.88
CA CYS A 74 -8.19 23.23 15.51
C CYS A 74 -8.12 23.10 13.97
N PRO A 75 -7.74 24.15 13.22
CA PRO A 75 -7.51 24.02 11.80
C PRO A 75 -6.22 23.22 11.61
N CYS A 76 -6.34 21.90 11.64
CA CYS A 76 -5.25 21.03 11.24
C CYS A 76 -5.22 21.09 9.72
N ASN A 77 -4.36 21.96 9.17
CA ASN A 77 -3.91 21.92 7.78
C ASN A 77 -3.06 20.65 7.53
N THR A 78 -3.50 19.49 8.00
CA THR A 78 -3.01 18.23 7.49
C THR A 78 -3.59 18.08 6.10
N PRO A 79 -2.79 18.04 5.03
CA PRO A 79 -3.27 17.54 3.75
C PRO A 79 -3.72 16.11 4.00
N THR A 80 -5.03 15.94 4.18
CA THR A 80 -5.69 14.66 4.34
C THR A 80 -5.23 13.78 3.20
N THR A 81 -4.53 12.70 3.54
CA THR A 81 -4.31 11.51 2.73
C THR A 81 -5.48 11.35 1.76
N PRO A 82 -5.27 11.25 0.43
CA PRO A 82 -6.36 11.37 -0.53
C PRO A 82 -7.48 10.40 -0.16
N PRO A 83 -8.74 10.85 -0.12
CA PRO A 83 -9.87 9.99 0.25
C PRO A 83 -9.82 8.73 -0.61
N TYR A 84 -9.98 7.57 0.02
CA TYR A 84 -10.05 6.29 -0.67
C TYR A 84 -11.04 6.43 -1.83
N MET A 85 -10.79 5.83 -3.02
CA MET A 85 -11.59 6.11 -4.24
C MET A 85 -13.12 6.09 -4.01
N SER A 86 -13.58 5.25 -3.08
CA SER A 86 -14.96 5.16 -2.63
C SER A 86 -15.52 6.48 -2.06
N GLU A 87 -14.73 7.22 -1.28
CA GLU A 87 -15.12 8.52 -0.73
C GLU A 87 -15.01 9.64 -1.76
N THR A 88 -14.06 9.58 -2.72
CA THR A 88 -14.02 10.56 -3.82
C THR A 88 -15.30 10.52 -4.65
N SER A 89 -15.80 9.32 -5.01
CA SER A 89 -17.04 9.21 -5.80
C SER A 89 -18.23 9.85 -5.09
N PHE A 90 -18.37 9.63 -3.78
CA PHE A 90 -19.44 10.25 -2.99
C PHE A 90 -19.30 11.78 -2.88
N ALA A 91 -18.06 12.29 -2.80
CA ALA A 91 -17.82 13.73 -2.84
C ALA A 91 -18.19 14.36 -4.20
N PHE A 92 -17.94 13.66 -5.31
CA PHE A 92 -18.38 14.10 -6.64
C PHE A 92 -19.91 14.06 -6.80
N GLU A 93 -20.61 13.08 -6.23
CA GLU A 93 -22.09 13.07 -6.20
C GLU A 93 -22.65 14.26 -5.42
N ARG A 94 -21.96 14.71 -4.36
CA ARG A 94 -22.34 15.88 -3.57
C ARG A 94 -22.07 17.19 -4.29
N LEU A 95 -21.12 17.21 -5.23
CA LEU A 95 -20.83 18.34 -6.11
C LEU A 95 -21.83 18.42 -7.28
N GLY A 96 -23.10 18.14 -7.01
CA GLY A 96 -24.19 18.35 -7.95
C GLY A 96 -24.60 19.82 -7.98
N THR A 97 -23.89 20.64 -8.75
CA THR A 97 -24.32 21.96 -9.23
C THR A 97 -23.71 22.25 -10.59
#